data_AF-A0A533UYF9-F1
#
_entry.id   AF-A0A533UYF9-F1
#
_cell.length_a   1.000
_cell.length_b   1.000
_cell.length_c   1.000
_cell.angle_alpha   90.00
_cell.angle_beta   90.00
_cell.angle_gamma   90.00
#
_symmetry.space_group_name_H-M   'P 1'
#
loop_
_entity.id
_entity.type
_entity.pdbx_description
1 polymer ?
#
loop_
_entity_poly.entity_id
_entity_poly.type
_entity_poly.pdbx_seq_one_letter_code
_entity_poly.pdbx_strand_id
1 'polypeptide(L)'
;MLLLAPICPFITDKLWTTIYSNESIHLQKFPLRSNDYVDMCKFTKAITDFNSLIWTKKRESTNENGKRYSLRDPIKANIPEELFQFKEDLEEMHNIQV
;
A
#
# COMPACT_ATOMS: atom_id res chain seq x y z
N MET A 1 -16.10 0.30 2.32
CA MET A 1 -17.20 0.00 1.38
C MET A 1 -18.45 0.83 1.61
N LEU A 2 -18.78 1.21 2.86
CA LEU A 2 -19.99 1.97 3.18
C LEU A 2 -20.18 3.27 2.36
N LEU A 3 -19.10 4.00 2.07
CA LEU A 3 -19.15 5.20 1.22
C LEU A 3 -19.50 4.91 -0.25
N LEU A 4 -19.16 3.71 -0.74
CA LEU A 4 -19.39 3.30 -2.13
C LEU A 4 -20.76 2.62 -2.31
N ALA A 5 -21.37 2.14 -1.22
CA ALA A 5 -22.61 1.36 -1.26
C ALA A 5 -23.78 2.08 -1.98
N PRO A 6 -24.00 3.40 -1.79
CA PRO A 6 -25.04 4.13 -2.52
C PRO A 6 -24.80 4.25 -4.03
N ILE A 7 -23.54 4.11 -4.48
CA ILE A 7 -23.15 4.28 -5.89
C ILE A 7 -23.09 2.93 -6.60
N CYS A 8 -22.56 1.90 -5.94
CA CYS A 8 -22.37 0.56 -6.52
C CYS A 8 -22.94 -0.53 -5.59
N PRO A 9 -24.27 -0.65 -5.48
CA PRO A 9 -24.91 -1.40 -4.40
C PRO A 9 -24.71 -2.91 -4.46
N PHE A 10 -24.79 -3.52 -5.64
CA PHE A 10 -24.68 -4.98 -5.77
C PHE A 10 -23.26 -5.49 -5.54
N ILE A 11 -22.25 -4.80 -6.08
CA ILE A 11 -20.84 -5.20 -5.92
C ILE A 11 -20.41 -5.03 -4.47
N THR A 12 -20.74 -3.88 -3.86
CA THR A 12 -20.37 -3.61 -2.46
C THR A 12 -21.07 -4.57 -1.50
N ASP A 13 -22.32 -4.94 -1.75
CA ASP A 13 -23.05 -5.93 -0.95
C ASP A 13 -22.45 -7.33 -1.08
N LYS A 14 -22.13 -7.76 -2.31
CA LYS A 14 -21.50 -9.08 -2.52
C LYS A 14 -20.14 -9.18 -1.83
N LEU A 15 -19.31 -8.14 -1.93
CA LEU A 15 -18.01 -8.10 -1.25
C LEU A 15 -18.16 -8.07 0.27
N TRP A 16 -19.09 -7.26 0.79
CA TRP A 16 -19.36 -7.19 2.22
C TRP A 16 -19.82 -8.53 2.79
N THR A 17 -20.77 -9.17 2.11
CA THR A 17 -21.33 -10.46 2.54
C THR A 17 -20.33 -11.61 2.44
N THR A 18 -19.22 -11.41 1.72
CA THR A 18 -18.15 -12.40 1.56
C THR A 18 -17.03 -12.19 2.59
N ILE A 19 -16.73 -10.95 2.96
CA ILE A 19 -15.55 -10.61 3.78
C ILE A 19 -15.92 -10.34 5.25
N TYR A 20 -17.05 -9.70 5.52
CA TYR A 20 -17.32 -9.09 6.82
C TYR A 20 -18.51 -9.68 7.58
N SER A 21 -19.60 -10.03 6.90
CA SER A 21 -20.84 -10.46 7.56
C SER A 21 -21.70 -11.29 6.61
N ASN A 22 -22.77 -11.93 7.08
CA ASN A 22 -23.80 -12.52 6.20
C ASN A 22 -24.96 -11.54 5.95
N GLU A 23 -25.00 -10.40 6.65
CA GLU A 23 -26.01 -9.36 6.48
C GLU A 23 -25.58 -8.31 5.45
N SER A 24 -26.57 -7.69 4.80
CA SER A 24 -26.32 -6.70 3.76
C SER A 24 -25.60 -5.46 4.28
N ILE A 25 -24.67 -4.93 3.47
CA ILE A 25 -24.00 -3.65 3.75
C ILE A 25 -24.99 -2.48 3.83
N HIS A 26 -26.14 -2.60 3.16
CA HIS A 26 -27.15 -1.53 3.07
C HIS A 26 -27.93 -1.32 4.36
N LEU A 27 -27.80 -2.25 5.33
CA LEU A 27 -28.35 -2.11 6.68
C LEU A 27 -27.40 -1.36 7.63
N GLN A 28 -26.15 -1.16 7.23
CA GLN A 28 -25.12 -0.58 8.08
C GLN A 28 -25.24 0.95 8.15
N LYS A 29 -24.85 1.51 9.30
CA LYS A 29 -24.82 2.96 9.48
C LYS A 29 -23.73 3.59 8.61
N PHE A 30 -23.98 4.81 8.18
CA PHE A 30 -22.97 5.60 7.49
C PHE A 30 -21.74 5.82 8.39
N PRO A 31 -20.52 5.70 7.87
CA PRO A 31 -19.32 5.77 8.69
C PRO A 31 -19.16 7.17 9.29
N LEU A 32 -18.73 7.22 10.54
CA LEU A 32 -18.31 8.45 11.21
C LEU A 32 -16.81 8.64 11.05
N ARG A 33 -16.38 9.90 11.02
CA ARG A 33 -14.94 10.22 10.98
C ARG A 33 -14.30 9.81 12.30
N SER A 34 -13.27 8.98 12.23
CA SER A 34 -12.34 8.71 13.32
C SER A 34 -11.02 9.49 13.09
N ASN A 35 -10.35 9.85 14.18
CA ASN A 35 -9.02 10.48 14.18
C ASN A 35 -7.91 9.54 14.67
N ASP A 36 -8.17 8.24 14.77
CA ASP A 36 -7.25 7.27 15.42
C ASP A 36 -5.86 7.19 14.77
N TYR A 37 -5.72 7.61 13.50
CA TYR A 37 -4.49 7.45 12.71
C TYR A 37 -3.90 8.76 12.17
N VAL A 38 -4.31 9.92 12.68
CA VAL A 38 -3.84 11.23 12.19
C VAL A 38 -2.31 11.34 12.26
N ASP A 39 -1.69 10.80 13.31
CA ASP A 39 -0.24 10.82 13.50
C ASP A 39 0.52 10.00 12.45
N MET A 40 -0.12 9.01 11.82
CA MET A 40 0.47 8.19 10.77
C MET A 40 0.45 8.89 9.41
N CYS A 41 -0.45 9.84 9.19
CA CYS A 41 -0.56 10.56 7.92
C CYS A 41 0.72 11.31 7.53
N LYS A 42 1.56 11.68 8.50
CA LYS A 42 2.84 12.35 8.23
C LYS A 42 3.82 11.47 7.44
N PHE A 43 3.72 10.15 7.54
CA PHE A 43 4.59 9.21 6.82
C PHE A 43 4.16 8.92 5.39
N THR A 44 2.89 9.19 5.03
CA THR A 44 2.32 8.82 3.73
C THR A 44 3.15 9.38 2.56
N LYS A 45 3.56 10.65 2.67
CA LYS A 45 4.37 11.29 1.61
C LYS A 45 5.74 10.63 1.49
N ALA A 46 6.46 10.48 2.60
CA ALA A 46 7.79 9.87 2.63
C ALA A 46 7.79 8.43 2.09
N ILE A 47 6.80 7.61 2.47
CA ILE A 47 6.64 6.24 1.96
C ILE A 47 6.36 6.24 0.45
N THR A 48 5.46 7.10 -0.02
CA THR A 48 5.07 7.15 -1.44
C THR A 48 6.25 7.61 -2.31
N ASP A 49 7.00 8.61 -1.84
CA ASP A 49 8.17 9.14 -2.53
C ASP A 49 9.29 8.09 -2.57
N PHE A 50 9.55 7.39 -1.46
CA PHE A 50 10.52 6.30 -1.40
C PHE A 50 10.14 5.15 -2.35
N ASN A 51 8.89 4.69 -2.32
CA ASN A 51 8.43 3.61 -3.21
C ASN A 51 8.58 3.99 -4.68
N SER A 52 8.21 5.22 -5.04
CA SER A 52 8.32 5.74 -6.41
C SER A 52 9.79 5.83 -6.85
N LEU A 53 10.69 6.24 -5.95
CA LEU A 53 12.12 6.30 -6.19
C LEU A 53 12.69 4.90 -6.47
N ILE A 54 12.37 3.90 -5.64
CA ILE A 54 12.86 2.53 -5.82
C ILE A 54 12.37 1.92 -7.12
N TRP A 55 11.08 2.05 -7.43
CA TRP A 55 10.52 1.51 -8.68
C TRP A 55 11.09 2.19 -9.91
N THR A 56 11.32 3.50 -9.86
CA THR A 56 11.95 4.25 -10.95
C THR A 56 13.40 3.79 -11.14
N LYS A 57 14.17 3.67 -10.05
CA LYS A 57 15.54 3.15 -10.08
C LYS A 57 15.61 1.75 -10.69
N LYS A 58 14.71 0.83 -10.31
CA LYS A 58 14.64 -0.52 -10.92
C LYS A 58 14.32 -0.45 -12.43
N ARG A 59 13.33 0.36 -12.82
CA ARG A 59 12.91 0.47 -14.22
C ARG A 59 14.00 1.05 -15.14
N GLU A 60 14.80 1.97 -14.63
CA GLU A 60 15.86 2.66 -15.37
C GLU A 60 17.20 1.92 -15.34
N SER A 61 17.44 1.11 -14.31
CA SER A 61 18.68 0.36 -14.18
C SER A 61 18.65 -0.96 -14.96
N THR A 62 19.83 -1.41 -15.38
CA THR A 62 20.03 -2.71 -16.02
C THR A 62 20.78 -3.63 -15.06
N ASN A 63 20.29 -4.86 -14.90
CA ASN A 63 20.93 -5.88 -14.09
C ASN A 63 22.19 -6.44 -14.76
N GLU A 64 22.92 -7.26 -14.01
CA GLU A 64 24.16 -7.94 -14.43
C GLU A 64 24.03 -8.76 -15.73
N ASN A 65 22.81 -9.17 -16.08
CA ASN A 65 22.49 -9.94 -17.29
C ASN A 65 22.10 -9.04 -18.48
N GLY A 66 22.26 -7.72 -18.38
CA GLY A 66 21.93 -6.78 -19.46
C GLY A 66 20.43 -6.53 -19.65
N LYS A 67 19.58 -6.93 -18.69
CA LYS A 67 18.12 -6.73 -18.71
C LYS A 67 17.70 -5.67 -17.71
N ARG A 68 16.64 -4.89 -17.99
CA ARG A 68 16.06 -3.98 -16.99
C ARG A 68 15.66 -4.75 -15.72
N TYR A 69 15.89 -4.17 -14.54
CA TYR A 69 15.46 -4.82 -13.30
C TYR A 69 13.95 -5.02 -13.30
N SER A 70 13.51 -6.21 -12.93
CA SER A 70 12.13 -6.48 -12.57
C SER A 70 11.82 -5.84 -11.21
N LEU A 71 10.54 -5.61 -10.91
CA LEU A 71 10.14 -5.11 -9.58
C LEU A 71 10.53 -6.06 -8.44
N ARG A 72 10.70 -7.37 -8.72
CA ARG A 72 11.07 -8.40 -7.74
C ARG A 72 12.59 -8.57 -7.59
N ASP A 73 13.37 -8.01 -8.50
CA ASP A 73 14.82 -8.18 -8.49
C ASP A 73 15.41 -7.44 -7.28
N PRO A 74 16.45 -7.99 -6.65
CA PRO A 74 17.06 -7.38 -5.47
C PRO A 74 17.71 -6.03 -5.81
N ILE A 75 17.63 -5.08 -4.89
CA ILE A 75 18.23 -3.75 -5.06
C ILE A 75 18.96 -3.31 -3.80
N LYS A 76 20.09 -2.62 -3.98
CA LYS A 76 20.76 -1.90 -2.89
C LYS A 76 20.20 -0.49 -2.75
N ALA A 77 19.59 -0.23 -1.60
CA ALA A 77 19.05 1.07 -1.24
C ALA A 77 19.07 1.23 0.28
N ASN A 78 19.32 2.45 0.75
CA ASN A 78 19.22 2.78 2.16
C ASN A 78 17.83 3.34 2.45
N ILE A 79 17.23 2.89 3.55
CA ILE A 79 15.94 3.41 4.01
C ILE A 79 16.21 4.69 4.80
N PRO A 80 15.45 5.78 4.57
CA PRO A 80 15.56 7.01 5.37
C PRO A 80 15.24 6.76 6.85
N GLU A 81 15.92 7.46 7.76
CA GLU A 81 15.71 7.31 9.22
C GLU A 81 14.26 7.54 9.64
N GLU A 82 13.57 8.48 8.99
CA GLU A 82 12.16 8.79 9.23
C GLU A 82 11.20 7.62 8.91
N LEU A 83 11.64 6.64 8.12
CA LEU A 83 10.89 5.45 7.74
C LEU A 83 11.35 4.18 8.46
N PHE A 84 12.25 4.26 9.43
CA PHE A 84 12.79 3.09 10.11
C PHE A 84 11.75 2.23 10.82
N GLN A 85 10.64 2.81 11.27
CA GLN A 85 9.53 2.02 11.85
C GLN A 85 8.89 1.04 10.85
N PHE A 86 9.07 1.27 9.53
CA PHE A 86 8.56 0.43 8.45
C PHE A 86 9.69 -0.34 7.74
N LYS A 87 10.88 -0.41 8.35
CA LYS A 87 12.09 -0.93 7.71
C LYS A 87 11.87 -2.35 7.20
N GLU A 88 11.37 -3.24 8.06
CA GLU A 88 11.16 -4.66 7.73
C GLU A 88 10.20 -4.81 6.53
N ASP A 89 9.07 -4.09 6.56
CA ASP A 89 8.09 -4.10 5.46
C ASP A 89 8.68 -3.56 4.14
N LEU A 90 9.48 -2.49 4.21
CA LEU A 90 10.10 -1.88 3.03
C LEU A 90 11.21 -2.76 2.44
N GLU A 91 11.98 -3.46 3.28
CA GLU A 91 13.01 -4.41 2.85
C GLU A 91 12.38 -5.61 2.14
N GLU A 92 11.32 -6.19 2.72
CA GLU A 92 10.62 -7.32 2.13
C GLU A 92 9.92 -6.94 0.83
N MET A 93 9.15 -5.85 0.82
CA MET A 93 8.38 -5.40 -0.34
C MET A 93 9.27 -5.10 -1.55
N HIS A 94 10.44 -4.50 -1.33
CA HIS A 94 11.34 -4.10 -2.42
C HIS A 94 12.53 -5.04 -2.63
N ASN A 95 12.62 -6.15 -1.88
CA ASN A 95 13.77 -7.05 -1.91
C ASN A 95 15.10 -6.27 -1.74
N ILE A 96 15.16 -5.43 -0.71
CA ILE A 96 16.33 -4.61 -0.43
C ILE A 96 17.37 -5.50 0.24
N GLN A 97 18.55 -5.59 -0.38
CA GLN A 97 19.68 -6.29 0.20
C GLN A 97 20.60 -5.27 0.87
N VAL A 98 20.74 -5.40 2.19
CA VAL A 98 21.70 -4.64 3.02
C VAL A 98 23.11 -5.18 2.83
#